data_AF-A0A2D1BZY0-F1
#
_entry.id   AF-A0A2D1BZY0-F1
#
_cell.length_a   1.000
_cell.length_b   1.000
_cell.length_c   1.000
_cell.angle_alpha   90.00
_cell.angle_beta   90.00
_cell.angle_gamma   90.00
#
_symmetry.space_group_name_H-M   'P 1'
#
loop_
_entity.id
_entity.type
_entity.pdbx_description
1 polymer ?
#
loop_
_entity_poly.entity_id
_entity_poly.type
_entity_poly.pdbx_seq_one_letter_code
_entity_poly.pdbx_strand_id
1 'polypeptide(L)'
;GSEASLHIARVIVNDYLMLMSSLPENLRKLPVVSPLFCSSLICALTAFYQPEKCLPPPRIMELILGWLVDSPTLCFAPLRMISPHKSPGPQTPLTGLIQWCVMAPLVGVTSGPENTSFSMLHLTVLETLIRGLQREPSLQQYKHVIVPQNKMFKIIEELHLLANNENM
;
A
#
# COMPACT_ATOMS: atom_id res chain seq x y z
N GLY A 1 -7.51 5.80 6.98
CA GLY A 1 -6.85 7.09 7.23
C GLY A 1 -7.84 8.06 7.81
N SER A 2 -7.39 9.16 8.41
CA SER A 2 -8.29 10.25 8.83
C SER A 2 -8.87 10.94 7.58
N GLU A 3 -10.03 11.58 7.75
CA GLU A 3 -10.69 12.35 6.68
C GLU A 3 -9.77 13.45 6.11
N ALA A 4 -8.99 14.10 6.97
CA ALA A 4 -8.01 15.10 6.57
C ALA A 4 -6.91 14.51 5.66
N SER A 5 -6.37 13.33 5.99
CA SER A 5 -5.36 12.67 5.15
C SER A 5 -5.93 12.26 3.78
N LEU A 6 -7.19 11.83 3.75
CA LEU A 6 -7.88 11.51 2.50
C LEU A 6 -8.14 12.75 1.66
N HIS A 7 -8.53 13.86 2.29
CA HIS A 7 -8.72 15.13 1.61
C HIS A 7 -7.41 15.62 0.97
N ILE A 8 -6.31 15.61 1.72
CA ILE A 8 -4.98 15.99 1.21
C ILE A 8 -4.56 15.07 0.06
N ALA A 9 -4.76 13.75 0.18
CA ALA A 9 -4.43 12.82 -0.90
C ALA A 9 -5.23 13.11 -2.18
N ARG A 10 -6.53 13.44 -2.06
CA ARG A 10 -7.36 13.84 -3.21
C ARG A 10 -6.82 15.09 -3.89
N VAL A 11 -6.48 16.12 -3.11
CA VAL A 11 -5.90 17.37 -3.62
C VAL A 11 -4.59 17.09 -4.34
N ILE A 12 -3.67 16.32 -3.75
CA ILE A 12 -2.39 15.97 -4.37
C ILE A 12 -2.61 15.20 -5.68
N VAL A 13 -3.54 14.25 -5.70
CA VAL A 13 -3.85 13.48 -6.90
C VAL A 13 -4.40 14.40 -7.99
N ASN A 14 -5.48 15.12 -7.70
CA ASN A 14 -6.24 15.87 -8.68
C ASN A 14 -5.48 17.10 -9.18
N ASP A 15 -4.82 17.84 -8.29
CA ASP A 15 -4.23 19.14 -8.61
C ASP A 15 -2.76 19.02 -9.02
N TYR A 16 -2.12 17.87 -8.79
CA TYR A 16 -0.69 17.70 -9.07
C TYR A 16 -0.42 16.45 -9.90
N LEU A 17 -0.71 15.25 -9.38
CA LEU A 17 -0.32 14.01 -10.05
C LEU A 17 -1.07 13.78 -11.37
N MET A 18 -2.32 14.21 -11.49
CA MET A 18 -3.10 14.05 -12.72
C MET A 18 -2.78 15.13 -13.77
N LEU A 19 -2.34 16.32 -13.36
CA LEU A 19 -2.09 17.45 -14.28
C LEU A 19 -0.68 17.47 -14.89
N MET A 20 0.29 16.76 -14.30
CA MET A 20 1.66 16.72 -14.82
C MET A 20 1.78 15.89 -16.10
N SER A 21 2.68 16.21 -17.03
CA SER A 21 2.92 15.36 -18.22
C SER A 21 3.79 14.13 -17.94
N SER A 22 4.65 14.19 -16.91
CA SER A 22 5.48 13.07 -16.45
C SER A 22 5.73 13.17 -14.93
N LEU A 23 6.15 12.08 -14.29
CA LEU A 23 6.50 12.09 -12.87
C LEU A 23 7.86 12.77 -12.69
N PRO A 24 7.94 13.94 -12.02
CA PRO A 24 9.18 14.69 -11.93
C PRO A 24 10.18 13.98 -11.00
N GLU A 25 11.47 14.12 -11.26
CA GLU A 25 12.53 13.41 -10.53
C GLU A 25 12.54 13.71 -9.03
N ASN A 26 12.18 14.93 -8.64
CA ASN A 26 12.08 15.31 -7.23
C ASN A 26 11.05 14.45 -6.48
N LEU A 27 9.96 14.07 -7.14
CA LEU A 27 8.92 13.25 -6.57
C LEU A 27 9.39 11.78 -6.45
N ARG A 28 10.24 11.29 -7.34
CA ARG A 28 10.93 9.99 -7.18
C ARG A 28 11.89 9.96 -6.00
N LYS A 29 12.59 11.06 -5.71
CA LYS A 29 13.54 11.16 -4.58
C LYS A 29 12.86 11.34 -3.21
N LEU A 30 11.54 11.57 -3.20
CA LEU A 30 10.78 11.89 -1.99
C LEU A 30 10.86 10.82 -0.88
N PRO A 31 10.91 9.50 -1.16
CA PRO A 31 11.07 8.48 -0.12
C PRO A 31 12.35 8.64 0.70
N VAL A 32 13.41 9.18 0.11
CA VAL A 32 14.69 9.44 0.81
C VAL A 32 14.57 10.68 1.68
N VAL A 33 13.89 11.71 1.19
CA VAL A 33 13.75 13.01 1.88
C VAL A 33 12.72 12.95 3.01
N SER A 34 11.58 12.33 2.78
CA SER A 34 10.46 12.27 3.72
C SER A 34 9.74 10.90 3.65
N PRO A 35 10.36 9.84 4.17
CA PRO A 35 9.82 8.48 4.09
C PRO A 35 8.47 8.35 4.82
N LEU A 36 8.27 9.07 5.94
CA LEU A 36 7.00 9.03 6.68
C LEU A 36 5.85 9.65 5.87
N PHE A 37 6.11 10.75 5.15
CA PHE A 37 5.12 11.37 4.28
C PHE A 37 4.74 10.42 3.15
N CYS A 38 5.72 9.85 2.43
CA CYS A 38 5.47 8.90 1.36
C CYS A 38 4.68 7.68 1.87
N SER A 39 5.05 7.12 3.01
CA SER A 39 4.32 6.01 3.64
C SER A 39 2.88 6.39 3.97
N SER A 40 2.68 7.56 4.59
CA SER A 40 1.34 8.07 4.93
C SER A 40 0.48 8.35 3.69
N LEU A 41 1.10 8.85 2.61
CA LEU A 41 0.44 9.10 1.35
C LEU A 41 0.01 7.78 0.69
N ILE A 42 0.85 6.73 0.69
CA ILE A 42 0.45 5.41 0.18
C ILE A 42 -0.72 4.86 1.00
N CYS A 43 -0.71 4.99 2.34
CA CYS A 43 -1.85 4.62 3.18
C CYS A 43 -3.13 5.37 2.79
N ALA A 44 -3.04 6.67 2.48
CA ALA A 44 -4.18 7.46 2.07
C ALA A 44 -4.67 7.08 0.66
N LEU A 45 -3.77 6.84 -0.29
CA LEU A 45 -4.08 6.42 -1.66
C LEU A 45 -4.74 5.05 -1.70
N THR A 46 -4.22 4.09 -0.92
CA THR A 46 -4.82 2.74 -0.82
C THR A 46 -6.16 2.73 -0.10
N ALA A 47 -6.40 3.68 0.82
CA ALA A 47 -7.72 3.88 1.40
C ALA A 47 -8.68 4.60 0.44
N PHE A 48 -8.16 5.42 -0.47
CA PHE A 48 -8.94 6.18 -1.45
C PHE A 48 -9.37 5.31 -2.65
N TYR A 49 -8.44 4.57 -3.25
CA TYR A 49 -8.72 3.61 -4.32
C TYR A 49 -8.96 2.24 -3.70
N GLN A 50 -10.23 1.88 -3.58
CA GLN A 50 -10.67 0.57 -3.12
C GLN A 50 -10.92 -0.29 -4.36
N PRO A 51 -10.19 -1.39 -4.61
CA PRO A 51 -10.31 -2.18 -5.84
C PRO A 51 -11.76 -2.58 -6.18
N GLU A 52 -12.60 -2.76 -5.16
CA GLU A 52 -14.01 -3.12 -5.29
C GLU A 52 -14.88 -1.97 -5.86
N LYS A 53 -14.38 -0.73 -5.83
CA LYS A 53 -15.09 0.48 -6.26
C LYS A 53 -14.39 1.21 -7.40
N CYS A 54 -13.07 1.37 -7.30
CA CYS A 54 -12.27 2.16 -8.23
C CYS A 54 -10.80 1.73 -8.14
N LEU A 55 -10.27 1.25 -9.26
CA LEU A 55 -8.85 0.94 -9.40
C LEU A 55 -8.01 2.22 -9.41
N PRO A 56 -6.77 2.18 -8.87
CA PRO A 56 -5.86 3.31 -8.95
C PRO A 56 -5.46 3.56 -10.42
N PRO A 57 -5.38 4.82 -10.86
CA PRO A 57 -4.86 5.15 -12.18
C PRO A 57 -3.43 4.61 -12.38
N PRO A 58 -3.04 4.20 -13.61
CA PRO A 58 -1.73 3.62 -13.88
C PRO A 58 -0.55 4.45 -13.35
N ARG A 59 -0.64 5.77 -13.42
CA ARG A 59 0.40 6.68 -12.91
C ARG A 59 0.59 6.60 -11.40
N ILE A 60 -0.50 6.45 -10.65
CA ILE A 60 -0.43 6.28 -9.19
C ILE A 60 0.27 4.95 -8.89
N MET A 61 -0.06 3.91 -9.67
CA MET A 61 0.57 2.60 -9.55
C MET A 61 2.08 2.67 -9.85
N GLU A 62 2.48 3.31 -10.94
CA GLU A 62 3.88 3.54 -11.31
C GLU A 62 4.67 4.30 -10.24
N LEU A 63 4.04 5.34 -9.66
CA LEU A 63 4.65 6.12 -8.59
C LEU A 63 4.94 5.25 -7.36
N ILE A 64 3.94 4.51 -6.89
CA ILE A 64 4.05 3.66 -5.71
C ILE A 64 5.09 2.56 -5.98
N LEU A 65 5.04 1.92 -7.14
CA LEU A 65 6.01 0.90 -7.55
C LEU A 65 7.44 1.45 -7.55
N GLY A 66 7.67 2.60 -8.19
CA GLY A 66 8.99 3.24 -8.22
C GLY A 66 9.53 3.51 -6.82
N TRP A 67 8.69 4.07 -5.93
CA TRP A 67 9.08 4.31 -4.55
C TRP A 67 9.42 3.04 -3.77
N LEU A 68 8.68 1.96 -3.95
CA LEU A 68 8.93 0.71 -3.23
C LEU A 68 10.17 -0.03 -3.76
N VAL A 69 10.41 0.03 -5.08
CA VAL A 69 11.63 -0.51 -5.70
C VAL A 69 12.85 0.25 -5.20
N ASP A 70 12.82 1.59 -5.25
CA ASP A 70 13.93 2.44 -4.85
C ASP A 70 14.14 2.46 -3.33
N SER A 71 13.07 2.26 -2.55
CA SER A 71 13.10 2.27 -1.08
C SER A 71 12.31 1.11 -0.48
N PRO A 72 12.86 -0.13 -0.49
CA PRO A 72 12.17 -1.33 -0.01
C PRO A 72 11.81 -1.34 1.48
N THR A 73 12.29 -0.37 2.28
CA THR A 73 11.93 -0.27 3.70
C THR A 73 10.96 0.87 4.00
N LEU A 74 10.43 1.54 2.96
CA LEU A 74 9.49 2.67 3.06
C LEU A 74 8.21 2.30 3.81
N CYS A 75 7.70 1.08 3.59
CA CYS A 75 6.51 0.56 4.26
C CYS A 75 6.65 0.45 5.78
N PHE A 76 7.88 0.47 6.31
CA PHE A 76 8.17 0.37 7.74
C PHE A 76 8.53 1.72 8.37
N ALA A 77 8.61 2.80 7.58
CA ALA A 77 8.92 4.13 8.10
C ALA A 77 8.03 4.56 9.28
N PRO A 78 6.69 4.32 9.28
CA PRO A 78 5.83 4.67 10.41
C PRO A 78 6.21 3.94 11.71
N LEU A 79 6.68 2.69 11.60
CA LEU A 79 7.07 1.86 12.75
C LEU A 79 8.36 2.34 13.43
N ARG A 80 9.21 3.07 12.70
CA ARG A 80 10.45 3.64 13.24
C ARG A 80 10.21 4.92 14.05
N MET A 81 9.16 5.67 13.72
CA MET A 81 8.93 7.01 14.26
C MET A 81 7.79 7.07 15.28
N ILE A 82 6.84 6.13 15.22
CA ILE A 82 5.65 6.12 16.07
C ILE A 82 5.75 4.92 17.02
N SER A 83 5.69 5.21 18.33
CA SER A 83 5.68 4.18 19.37
C SER A 83 4.53 3.17 19.15
N PRO A 84 4.76 1.86 19.36
CA PRO A 84 3.72 0.85 19.23
C PRO A 84 2.54 1.06 20.20
N HIS A 85 2.79 1.79 21.29
CA HIS A 85 1.84 1.98 22.39
C HIS A 85 0.94 3.21 22.20
N LYS A 86 1.15 4.01 21.15
CA LYS A 86 0.25 5.13 20.84
C LYS A 86 -1.01 4.60 20.13
N SER A 87 -2.18 5.09 20.54
CA SER A 87 -3.45 4.80 19.87
C SER A 87 -3.88 6.01 19.02
N PRO A 88 -4.25 5.81 17.74
CA PRO A 88 -4.10 4.57 16.98
C PRO A 88 -2.62 4.29 16.67
N GLY A 89 -2.24 3.00 16.65
CA GLY A 89 -0.87 2.57 16.34
C GLY A 89 -0.41 2.95 14.93
N PRO A 90 0.88 2.79 14.61
CA PRO A 90 1.41 3.16 13.31
C PRO A 90 0.70 2.44 12.15
N GLN A 91 0.20 3.22 11.17
CA GLN A 91 -0.43 2.68 9.97
C GLN A 91 0.62 2.42 8.89
N THR A 92 0.81 1.16 8.53
CA THR A 92 1.71 0.74 7.45
C THR A 92 0.99 0.67 6.10
N PRO A 93 1.63 1.08 4.99
CA PRO A 93 1.12 0.92 3.63
C PRO A 93 0.81 -0.53 3.28
N LEU A 94 1.48 -1.50 3.92
CA LEU A 94 1.39 -2.92 3.58
C LEU A 94 -0.04 -3.42 3.55
N THR A 95 -0.89 -2.97 4.46
CA THR A 95 -2.29 -3.41 4.50
C THR A 95 -3.04 -3.08 3.21
N GLY A 96 -2.97 -1.82 2.78
CA GLY A 96 -3.68 -1.38 1.59
C GLY A 96 -3.08 -1.96 0.31
N LEU A 97 -1.75 -2.08 0.25
CA LEU A 97 -1.07 -2.68 -0.89
C LEU A 97 -1.37 -4.18 -1.03
N ILE A 98 -1.42 -4.93 0.08
CA ILE A 98 -1.83 -6.35 0.06
C ILE A 98 -3.28 -6.48 -0.40
N GLN A 99 -4.19 -5.62 0.09
CA GLN A 99 -5.57 -5.62 -0.38
C GLN A 99 -5.64 -5.41 -1.90
N TRP A 100 -4.91 -4.43 -2.45
CA TRP A 100 -4.81 -4.23 -3.89
C TRP A 100 -4.31 -5.49 -4.62
N CYS A 101 -3.24 -6.12 -4.13
CA CYS A 101 -2.69 -7.33 -4.74
C CYS A 101 -3.66 -8.52 -4.74
N VAL A 102 -4.43 -8.70 -3.66
CA VAL A 102 -5.39 -9.82 -3.52
C VAL A 102 -6.65 -9.58 -4.34
N MET A 103 -7.13 -8.34 -4.38
CA MET A 103 -8.40 -8.00 -5.04
C MET A 103 -8.27 -7.77 -6.55
N ALA A 104 -7.09 -7.36 -7.04
CA ALA A 104 -6.85 -7.14 -8.48
C ALA A 104 -7.34 -8.28 -9.41
N PRO A 105 -7.01 -9.57 -9.16
CA PRO A 105 -7.51 -10.67 -10.02
C PRO A 105 -9.03 -10.86 -9.93
N LEU A 106 -9.64 -10.52 -8.79
CA LEU A 106 -11.08 -10.69 -8.56
C LEU A 106 -11.92 -9.65 -9.31
N VAL A 107 -11.37 -8.46 -9.54
CA VAL A 107 -12.05 -7.37 -10.26
C VAL A 107 -11.75 -7.35 -11.76
N GLY A 108 -11.26 -8.47 -12.30
CA GLY A 108 -11.10 -8.66 -13.74
C GLY A 108 -9.82 -8.08 -14.34
N VAL A 109 -8.81 -7.73 -13.52
CA VAL A 109 -7.47 -7.36 -14.01
C VAL A 109 -6.72 -8.63 -14.45
N THR A 110 -7.20 -9.29 -15.51
CA THR A 110 -6.73 -10.63 -15.89
C THR A 110 -6.00 -10.66 -17.24
N SER A 111 -6.12 -9.64 -18.09
CA SER A 111 -5.58 -9.71 -19.47
C SER A 111 -5.04 -8.39 -20.08
N GLY A 112 -4.75 -7.36 -19.29
CA GLY A 112 -4.20 -6.07 -19.76
C GLY A 112 -2.81 -5.71 -19.20
N PRO A 113 -2.19 -4.59 -19.64
CA PRO A 113 -0.91 -4.10 -19.10
C PRO A 113 -0.96 -3.80 -17.59
N GLU A 114 -2.15 -3.51 -17.06
CA GLU A 114 -2.38 -3.36 -15.62
C GLU A 114 -2.08 -4.64 -14.83
N ASN A 115 -2.31 -5.82 -15.43
CA ASN A 115 -1.97 -7.12 -14.81
C ASN A 115 -0.46 -7.20 -14.53
N THR A 116 0.37 -6.69 -15.44
CA THR A 116 1.82 -6.64 -15.23
C THR A 116 2.19 -5.72 -14.06
N SER A 117 1.54 -4.55 -13.93
CA SER A 117 1.80 -3.62 -12.82
C SER A 117 1.37 -4.22 -11.46
N PHE A 118 0.21 -4.86 -11.38
CA PHE A 118 -0.24 -5.52 -10.14
C PHE A 118 0.62 -6.74 -9.78
N SER A 119 1.04 -7.53 -10.78
CA SER A 119 1.98 -8.64 -10.58
C SER A 119 3.33 -8.13 -10.05
N MET A 120 3.83 -7.03 -10.61
CA MET A 120 5.06 -6.39 -10.15
C MET A 120 4.90 -5.84 -8.72
N LEU A 121 3.75 -5.24 -8.40
CA LEU A 121 3.48 -4.79 -7.03
C LEU A 121 3.45 -5.95 -6.05
N HIS A 122 2.82 -7.05 -6.42
CA HIS A 122 2.78 -8.26 -5.61
C HIS A 122 4.20 -8.72 -5.27
N LEU A 123 5.06 -8.84 -6.28
CA LEU A 123 6.47 -9.18 -6.09
C LEU A 123 7.18 -8.18 -5.18
N THR A 124 7.06 -6.87 -5.45
CA THR A 124 7.73 -5.83 -4.66
C THR A 124 7.25 -5.80 -3.21
N VAL A 125 5.97 -6.05 -2.94
CA VAL A 125 5.42 -6.15 -1.59
C VAL A 125 6.00 -7.37 -0.85
N LEU A 126 6.10 -8.52 -1.51
CA LEU A 126 6.74 -9.71 -0.93
C LEU A 126 8.22 -9.46 -0.62
N GLU A 127 8.97 -8.86 -1.54
CA GLU A 127 10.36 -8.50 -1.31
C GLU A 127 10.51 -7.51 -0.14
N THR A 128 9.60 -6.52 -0.05
CA THR A 128 9.54 -5.55 1.05
C THR A 128 9.34 -6.25 2.39
N LEU A 129 8.41 -7.22 2.48
CA LEU A 129 8.16 -7.99 3.70
C LEU A 129 9.39 -8.80 4.13
N ILE A 130 10.03 -9.50 3.18
CA ILE A 130 11.23 -10.31 3.46
C ILE A 130 12.38 -9.41 3.92
N ARG A 131 12.69 -8.35 3.16
CA ARG A 131 13.81 -7.46 3.44
C ARG A 131 13.61 -6.66 4.73
N GLY A 132 12.38 -6.23 5.02
CA GLY A 132 12.03 -5.55 6.27
C GLY A 132 12.30 -6.42 7.50
N LEU A 133 11.92 -7.70 7.44
CA LEU A 133 12.14 -8.64 8.54
C LEU A 133 13.62 -9.02 8.72
N GLN A 134 14.42 -9.01 7.65
CA GLN A 134 15.84 -9.39 7.68
C GLN A 134 16.78 -8.24 8.06
N ARG A 135 16.51 -7.01 7.58
CA ARG A 135 17.47 -5.89 7.69
C ARG A 135 17.28 -5.02 8.92
N GLU A 136 16.19 -5.17 9.65
CA GLU A 136 15.84 -4.29 10.76
C GLU A 136 15.47 -5.10 12.02
N PRO A 137 16.44 -5.44 12.89
CA PRO A 137 16.18 -6.16 14.14
C PRO A 137 15.21 -5.42 15.06
N SER A 138 15.20 -4.08 14.98
CA SER A 138 14.25 -3.21 15.68
C SER A 138 12.79 -3.44 15.29
N LEU A 139 12.52 -4.03 14.12
CA LEU A 139 11.19 -4.40 13.66
C LEU A 139 10.69 -5.72 14.27
N GLN A 140 11.55 -6.49 14.95
CA GLN A 140 11.14 -7.72 15.65
C GLN A 140 10.04 -7.47 16.68
N GLN A 141 10.06 -6.32 17.37
CA GLN A 141 9.02 -5.93 18.32
C GLN A 141 7.65 -5.73 17.65
N TYR A 142 7.64 -5.43 16.35
CA TYR A 142 6.45 -5.24 15.53
C TYR A 142 6.08 -6.50 14.74
N LYS A 143 6.67 -7.67 15.02
CA LYS A 143 6.34 -8.94 14.33
C LYS A 143 4.84 -9.22 14.26
N HIS A 144 4.10 -8.95 15.34
CA HIS A 144 2.64 -9.11 15.40
C HIS A 144 1.85 -8.14 14.49
N VAL A 145 2.47 -7.02 14.07
CA VAL A 145 1.90 -6.02 13.15
C VAL A 145 2.36 -6.28 11.71
N ILE A 146 3.62 -6.69 11.54
CA ILE A 146 4.29 -6.86 10.24
C ILE A 146 3.94 -8.18 9.60
N VAL A 147 3.84 -9.25 10.40
CA VAL A 147 3.37 -10.54 9.90
C VAL A 147 1.86 -10.39 9.74
N PRO A 148 1.33 -10.26 8.51
CA PRO A 148 -0.05 -9.88 8.28
C PRO A 148 -1.02 -11.02 8.59
N GLN A 149 -0.56 -12.09 9.27
CA GLN A 149 -1.33 -13.29 9.64
C GLN A 149 -2.74 -12.92 10.09
N ASN A 150 -2.91 -12.01 11.05
CA ASN A 150 -4.24 -11.67 11.56
C ASN A 150 -5.15 -10.94 10.56
N LYS A 151 -4.58 -10.10 9.68
CA LYS A 151 -5.36 -9.43 8.61
C LYS A 151 -5.63 -10.37 7.44
N MET A 152 -4.67 -11.22 7.09
CA MET A 152 -4.81 -12.29 6.11
C MET A 152 -5.89 -13.28 6.55
N PHE A 153 -5.88 -13.72 7.81
CA PHE A 153 -6.94 -14.56 8.39
C PHE A 153 -8.30 -13.88 8.27
N LYS A 154 -8.40 -12.60 8.61
CA LYS A 154 -9.66 -11.86 8.47
C LYS A 154 -10.13 -11.73 7.02
N ILE A 155 -9.23 -11.45 6.07
CA ILE A 155 -9.55 -11.43 4.63
C ILE A 155 -9.99 -12.82 4.16
N ILE A 156 -9.33 -13.89 4.63
CA ILE A 156 -9.70 -15.27 4.31
C ILE A 156 -11.10 -15.59 4.87
N GLU A 157 -11.43 -15.17 6.08
CA GLU A 157 -12.77 -15.32 6.66
C GLU A 157 -13.83 -14.56 5.84
N GLU A 158 -13.55 -13.31 5.46
CA GLU A 158 -14.44 -12.50 4.62
C GLU A 158 -14.67 -13.13 3.24
N LEU A 159 -13.63 -13.68 2.61
CA LEU A 159 -13.74 -14.41 1.34
C LEU A 159 -14.57 -15.69 1.46
N HIS A 160 -14.41 -16.45 2.56
CA HIS A 160 -15.24 -17.64 2.82
C HIS A 160 -16.71 -17.28 3.03
N LEU A 161 -17.00 -16.19 3.73
CA LEU A 161 -18.37 -15.71 3.93
C LEU A 161 -19.03 -15.31 2.62
N LEU A 162 -18.31 -14.62 1.74
CA LEU A 162 -18.81 -14.23 0.42
C LEU A 162 -19.09 -15.46 -0.47
N ALA A 163 -18.18 -16.43 -0.51
CA ALA A 163 -18.36 -17.67 -1.28
C ALA A 163 -19.53 -18.54 -0.79
N ASN A 164 -19.83 -18.52 0.50
CA ASN A 164 -20.95 -19.28 1.06
C ASN A 164 -22.31 -18.58 0.85
N ASN A 165 -22.33 -17.25 0.73
CA ASN A 165 -23.56 -16.48 0.49
C ASN A 165 -24.02 -16.49 -0.98
N GLU A 166 -23.13 -16.79 -1.94
CA GLU A 166 -23.50 -16.96 -3.36
C GLU A 166 -24.09 -18.35 -3.69
N ASN A 167 -24.07 -19.28 -2.74
CA ASN A 167 -24.59 -20.66 -2.90
C ASN A 167 -25.98 -20.88 -2.25
N MET A 168 -26.70 -19.80 -1.93
CA MET A 168 -28.06 -19.79 -1.35
C MET A 168 -29.01 -19.01 -2.25
#